data_AF-A0A349DGC5-F1
#
_entry.id   AF-A0A349DGC5-F1
#
_cell.length_a   1.000
_cell.length_b   1.000
_cell.length_c   1.000
_cell.angle_alpha   90.00
_cell.angle_beta   90.00
_cell.angle_gamma   90.00
#
_symmetry.space_group_name_H-M   'P 1'
#
loop_
_entity.id
_entity.type
_entity.pdbx_description
1 polymer ?
#
loop_
_entity_poly.entity_id
_entity_poly.type
_entity_poly.pdbx_seq_one_letter_code
_entity_poly.pdbx_strand_id
1 'polypeptide(L)'
;MSNTRDFLIEEIERETINSTVLYLNGYLDALSLFNSYSVIGMNYKLFAIDLLEGDLITSIDHQAYKLFDCPQGAYQFELESIVYWKSLIKEELMANLTRRILSGNNEGLDYSVNDLVKDMHHHYINAFDIFLSLLDDNLLNKTSEAYVVKANGKRTFHSIVGVDLVFEISSTQMIYLQLTGSD
;
A
#
# COMPACT_ATOMS: atom_id res chain seq x y z
N MET A 1 4.69 -23.51 -32.79
CA MET A 1 5.82 -23.68 -31.83
C MET A 1 6.00 -22.46 -30.91
N SER A 2 5.12 -21.44 -30.88
CA SER A 2 5.27 -20.27 -29.98
C SER A 2 4.69 -20.48 -28.58
N ASN A 3 3.59 -21.23 -28.42
CA ASN A 3 2.86 -21.35 -27.13
C ASN A 3 3.69 -21.80 -25.92
N THR A 4 4.71 -22.65 -26.08
CA THR A 4 5.52 -23.12 -24.94
C THR A 4 6.52 -22.06 -24.47
N ARG A 5 7.05 -21.25 -25.40
CA ARG A 5 7.98 -20.18 -25.05
C ARG A 5 7.25 -19.01 -24.39
N ASP A 6 6.08 -18.67 -24.90
CA ASP A 6 5.26 -17.57 -24.37
C ASP A 6 4.77 -17.91 -22.95
N PHE A 7 4.30 -19.15 -22.74
CA PHE A 7 3.94 -19.66 -21.41
C PHE A 7 5.10 -19.64 -20.41
N LEU A 8 6.30 -20.04 -20.82
CA LEU A 8 7.48 -19.99 -19.94
C LEU A 8 7.86 -18.56 -19.56
N ILE A 9 7.69 -17.60 -20.46
CA ILE A 9 7.97 -16.19 -20.18
C ILE A 9 6.97 -15.64 -19.16
N GLU A 10 5.68 -15.90 -19.34
CA GLU A 10 4.62 -15.47 -18.41
C GLU A 10 4.82 -16.03 -16.99
N GLU A 11 5.20 -17.30 -16.88
CA GLU A 11 5.44 -17.94 -15.58
C GLU A 11 6.66 -17.33 -14.86
N ILE A 12 7.76 -17.08 -15.60
CA ILE A 12 8.96 -16.43 -15.05
C ILE A 12 8.63 -14.99 -14.59
N GLU A 13 7.84 -14.25 -15.35
CA GLU A 13 7.42 -12.89 -14.99
C GLU A 13 6.57 -12.88 -13.72
N ARG A 14 5.62 -13.83 -13.61
CA ARG A 14 4.81 -14.02 -12.41
C ARG A 14 5.65 -14.35 -11.18
N GLU A 15 6.58 -15.30 -11.29
CA GLU A 15 7.49 -15.66 -10.18
C GLU A 15 8.38 -14.48 -9.75
N THR A 16 8.84 -13.69 -10.71
CA THR A 16 9.65 -12.49 -10.45
C THR A 16 8.87 -11.44 -9.67
N ILE A 17 7.62 -11.17 -10.07
CA ILE A 17 6.75 -10.20 -9.37
C ILE A 17 6.41 -10.70 -7.97
N ASN A 18 6.06 -11.97 -7.81
CA ASN A 18 5.77 -12.54 -6.49
C ASN A 18 6.97 -12.45 -5.53
N SER A 19 8.18 -12.72 -6.03
CA SER A 19 9.41 -12.60 -5.26
C SER A 19 9.68 -11.15 -4.87
N THR A 20 9.41 -10.20 -5.77
CA THR A 20 9.57 -8.76 -5.53
C THR A 20 8.56 -8.26 -4.50
N VAL A 21 7.29 -8.68 -4.61
CA VAL A 21 6.24 -8.36 -3.63
C VAL A 21 6.59 -8.94 -2.26
N LEU A 22 7.12 -10.16 -2.18
CA LEU A 22 7.58 -10.75 -0.92
C LEU A 22 8.71 -9.92 -0.29
N TYR A 23 9.70 -9.53 -1.09
CA TYR A 23 10.81 -8.68 -0.64
C TYR A 23 10.32 -7.33 -0.09
N LEU A 24 9.44 -6.65 -0.82
CA LEU A 24 8.89 -5.35 -0.41
C LEU A 24 7.95 -5.46 0.80
N ASN A 25 7.20 -6.55 0.93
CA ASN A 25 6.43 -6.83 2.14
C ASN A 25 7.33 -6.96 3.37
N GLY A 26 8.54 -7.53 3.25
CA GLY A 26 9.50 -7.55 4.36
C GLY A 26 9.91 -6.15 4.83
N TYR A 27 10.01 -5.18 3.91
CA TYR A 27 10.23 -3.78 4.25
C TYR A 27 8.99 -3.15 4.90
N LEU A 28 7.79 -3.43 4.38
CA LEU A 28 6.53 -2.97 4.97
C LEU A 28 6.33 -3.51 6.39
N ASP A 29 6.67 -4.78 6.64
CA ASP A 29 6.63 -5.38 7.98
C ASP A 29 7.59 -4.67 8.93
N ALA A 30 8.82 -4.37 8.48
CA ALA A 30 9.77 -3.59 9.26
C ALA A 30 9.23 -2.18 9.56
N LEU A 31 8.67 -1.49 8.57
CA LEU A 31 8.00 -0.19 8.74
C LEU A 31 6.79 -0.28 9.67
N SER A 32 6.03 -1.40 9.66
CA SER A 32 4.95 -1.65 10.62
C SER A 32 5.48 -1.79 12.03
N LEU A 33 6.58 -2.51 12.23
CA LEU A 33 7.22 -2.64 13.55
C LEU A 33 7.67 -1.27 14.07
N PHE A 34 8.31 -0.44 13.23
CA PHE A 34 8.62 0.94 13.58
C PHE A 34 7.34 1.74 13.93
N ASN A 35 6.25 1.52 13.21
CA ASN A 35 4.96 2.18 13.44
C ASN A 35 4.08 1.55 14.53
N SER A 36 4.47 0.42 15.14
CA SER A 36 3.66 -0.31 16.15
C SER A 36 3.87 0.18 17.59
N TYR A 37 4.91 0.97 17.85
CA TYR A 37 5.14 1.71 19.12
C TYR A 37 4.20 2.93 19.32
N SER A 38 2.98 2.80 18.87
CA SER A 38 2.54 3.30 17.59
C SER A 38 1.06 3.57 17.69
N VAL A 39 0.35 2.92 16.78
CA VAL A 39 -1.06 2.61 16.92
C VAL A 39 -1.16 1.07 17.07
N ILE A 40 -2.15 0.57 17.81
CA ILE A 40 -2.44 -0.86 17.80
C ILE A 40 -2.95 -1.21 16.39
N GLY A 41 -2.15 -1.89 15.58
CA GLY A 41 -2.64 -2.63 14.41
C GLY A 41 -2.61 -1.92 13.05
N MET A 42 -1.49 -1.30 12.65
CA MET A 42 -1.30 -0.95 11.24
C MET A 42 -0.95 -2.17 10.39
N ASN A 43 -1.70 -2.37 9.31
CA ASN A 43 -1.47 -3.40 8.33
C ASN A 43 -1.01 -2.77 7.01
N TYR A 44 0.20 -3.14 6.60
CA TYR A 44 0.79 -2.72 5.35
C TYR A 44 1.05 -3.96 4.51
N LYS A 45 0.40 -4.08 3.36
CA LYS A 45 0.56 -5.28 2.54
C LYS A 45 0.43 -5.01 1.06
N LEU A 46 1.38 -5.55 0.30
CA LEU A 46 1.35 -5.67 -1.15
C LEU A 46 0.84 -7.06 -1.53
N PHE A 47 -0.08 -7.08 -2.48
CA PHE A 47 -0.59 -8.30 -3.11
C PHE A 47 -0.31 -8.24 -4.60
N ALA A 48 0.35 -9.28 -5.13
CA ALA A 48 0.29 -9.55 -6.56
C ALA A 48 -1.08 -10.18 -6.89
N ILE A 49 -1.75 -9.63 -7.88
CA ILE A 49 -3.08 -10.03 -8.32
C ILE A 49 -3.05 -10.23 -9.83
N ASP A 50 -3.66 -11.32 -10.30
CA ASP A 50 -3.89 -11.52 -11.73
C ASP A 50 -5.05 -10.62 -12.22
N LEU A 51 -4.87 -9.99 -13.37
CA LEU A 51 -5.94 -9.32 -14.10
C LEU A 51 -6.79 -10.41 -14.78
N LEU A 52 -8.03 -10.55 -14.35
CA LEU A 52 -8.98 -11.50 -14.95
C LEU A 52 -9.58 -10.88 -16.22
N GLU A 53 -10.13 -11.70 -17.12
CA GLU A 53 -10.91 -11.21 -18.27
C GLU A 53 -12.06 -10.31 -17.76
N GLY A 54 -11.86 -8.99 -17.81
CA GLY A 54 -12.69 -8.00 -17.14
C GLY A 54 -11.91 -6.71 -16.84
N ASP A 55 -12.58 -5.72 -16.25
CA ASP A 55 -11.92 -4.50 -15.79
C ASP A 55 -11.23 -4.70 -14.42
N LEU A 56 -10.38 -3.74 -14.03
CA LEU A 56 -9.64 -3.73 -12.75
C LEU A 56 -10.56 -3.97 -11.54
N ILE A 57 -11.75 -3.37 -11.55
CA ILE A 57 -12.74 -3.47 -10.46
C ILE A 57 -13.19 -4.93 -10.29
N THR A 58 -13.54 -5.59 -11.39
CA THR A 58 -13.98 -6.99 -11.38
C THR A 58 -12.88 -7.89 -10.82
N SER A 59 -11.63 -7.63 -11.19
CA SER A 59 -10.48 -8.40 -10.70
C SER A 59 -10.24 -8.22 -9.19
N ILE A 60 -10.42 -7.00 -8.66
CA ILE A 60 -10.34 -6.71 -7.21
C ILE A 60 -11.48 -7.41 -6.46
N ASP A 61 -12.71 -7.30 -6.95
CA ASP A 61 -13.90 -7.88 -6.31
C ASP A 61 -13.83 -9.42 -6.29
N HIS A 62 -13.39 -10.06 -7.38
CA HIS A 62 -13.19 -11.50 -7.42
C HIS A 62 -12.14 -11.99 -6.41
N GLN A 63 -11.22 -11.12 -6.01
CA GLN A 63 -10.16 -11.40 -5.02
C GLN A 63 -10.49 -10.82 -3.65
N ALA A 64 -11.72 -10.32 -3.42
CA ALA A 64 -12.11 -9.61 -2.21
C ALA A 64 -11.86 -10.42 -0.93
N TYR A 65 -12.03 -11.74 -0.97
CA TYR A 65 -11.75 -12.59 0.20
C TYR A 65 -10.26 -12.57 0.58
N LYS A 66 -9.36 -12.60 -0.41
CA LYS A 66 -7.91 -12.55 -0.21
C LYS A 66 -7.46 -11.17 0.31
N LEU A 67 -8.10 -10.10 -0.15
CA LEU A 67 -7.70 -8.72 0.13
C LEU A 67 -8.35 -8.15 1.40
N PHE A 68 -9.59 -8.52 1.68
CA PHE A 68 -10.42 -7.88 2.70
C PHE A 68 -11.12 -8.87 3.65
N ASP A 69 -10.89 -10.18 3.50
CA ASP A 69 -11.58 -11.25 4.26
C ASP A 69 -13.13 -11.14 4.16
N CYS A 70 -13.63 -10.72 3.00
CA CYS A 70 -15.06 -10.61 2.74
C CYS A 70 -15.48 -11.38 1.47
N PRO A 71 -16.76 -11.78 1.36
CA PRO A 71 -17.28 -12.37 0.13
C PRO A 71 -17.18 -11.40 -1.06
N GLN A 72 -17.08 -11.96 -2.26
CA GLN A 72 -17.24 -11.21 -3.51
C GLN A 72 -18.60 -10.50 -3.54
N GLY A 73 -18.64 -9.27 -4.07
CA GLY A 73 -19.84 -8.43 -4.17
C GLY A 73 -20.28 -7.80 -2.84
N ALA A 74 -19.51 -7.95 -1.76
CA ALA A 74 -19.80 -7.32 -0.47
C ALA A 74 -19.63 -5.79 -0.51
N TYR A 75 -18.77 -5.29 -1.39
CA TYR A 75 -18.50 -3.88 -1.59
C TYR A 75 -18.74 -3.47 -3.04
N GLN A 76 -19.14 -2.22 -3.23
CA GLN A 76 -19.14 -1.60 -4.54
C GLN A 76 -17.86 -0.75 -4.66
N PHE A 77 -16.98 -1.06 -5.59
CA PHE A 77 -15.72 -0.33 -5.74
C PHE A 77 -15.78 0.73 -6.84
N GLU A 78 -15.03 1.80 -6.66
CA GLU A 78 -14.69 2.81 -7.65
C GLU A 78 -13.18 3.00 -7.71
N LEU A 79 -12.66 3.33 -8.89
CA LEU A 79 -11.25 3.62 -9.11
C LEU A 79 -11.06 5.07 -9.55
N GLU A 80 -10.14 5.76 -8.89
CA GLU A 80 -9.71 7.10 -9.28
C GLU A 80 -8.25 7.06 -9.70
N SER A 81 -7.98 7.41 -10.96
CA SER A 81 -6.61 7.49 -11.48
C SER A 81 -5.83 8.60 -10.76
N ILE A 82 -4.60 8.30 -10.38
CA ILE A 82 -3.74 9.22 -9.65
C ILE A 82 -2.31 9.23 -10.20
N VAL A 83 -1.75 10.44 -10.32
CA VAL A 83 -0.37 10.63 -10.77
C VAL A 83 0.60 10.81 -9.59
N TYR A 84 0.09 11.31 -8.46
CA TYR A 84 0.89 11.67 -7.28
C TYR A 84 0.85 10.61 -6.17
N TRP A 85 0.82 9.33 -6.55
CA TRP A 85 0.71 8.20 -5.62
C TRP A 85 1.84 8.16 -4.56
N LYS A 86 3.07 8.59 -4.90
CA LYS A 86 4.19 8.68 -3.95
C LYS A 86 3.87 9.57 -2.77
N SER A 87 3.29 10.75 -3.07
CA SER A 87 2.90 11.71 -2.05
C SER A 87 1.79 11.14 -1.18
N LEU A 88 0.80 10.45 -1.76
CA LEU A 88 -0.28 9.82 -0.99
C LEU A 88 0.22 8.75 -0.03
N ILE A 89 1.10 7.84 -0.48
CA ILE A 89 1.72 6.83 0.40
C ILE A 89 2.53 7.53 1.50
N LYS A 90 3.34 8.53 1.15
CA LYS A 90 4.17 9.26 2.11
C LYS A 90 3.30 9.97 3.16
N GLU A 91 2.24 10.64 2.73
CA GLU A 91 1.28 11.30 3.61
C GLU A 91 0.61 10.31 4.55
N GLU A 92 0.18 9.14 4.07
CA GLU A 92 -0.46 8.13 4.91
C GLU A 92 0.51 7.52 5.93
N LEU A 93 1.73 7.17 5.49
CA LEU A 93 2.78 6.67 6.39
C LEU A 93 3.18 7.73 7.43
N MET A 94 3.21 9.01 7.06
CA MET A 94 3.51 10.13 7.95
C MET A 94 2.33 10.54 8.83
N ALA A 95 1.08 10.28 8.43
CA ALA A 95 -0.11 10.71 9.16
C ALA A 95 -0.11 10.21 10.61
N ASN A 96 0.44 9.00 10.84
CA ASN A 96 0.58 8.44 12.18
C ASN A 96 1.57 9.20 13.07
N LEU A 97 2.63 9.76 12.48
CA LEU A 97 3.57 10.61 13.19
C LEU A 97 2.96 11.99 13.46
N THR A 98 2.33 12.58 12.43
CA THR A 98 1.71 13.91 12.51
C THR A 98 0.56 13.96 13.51
N ARG A 99 -0.27 12.90 13.61
CA ARG A 99 -1.34 12.83 14.63
C ARG A 99 -0.82 12.81 16.08
N ARG A 100 0.42 12.36 16.31
CA ARG A 100 1.05 12.36 17.64
C ARG A 100 1.66 13.70 18.00
N ILE A 101 2.24 14.38 17.01
CA ILE A 101 2.81 15.70 17.19
C ILE A 101 1.64 16.68 17.19
N LEU A 102 0.95 16.78 18.33
CA LEU A 102 -0.16 17.70 18.55
C LEU A 102 0.29 19.11 18.18
N SER A 103 -0.25 19.65 17.09
CA SER A 103 -0.20 21.07 16.80
C SER A 103 -1.17 21.80 17.74
N GLY A 104 -0.75 21.99 19.00
CA GLY A 104 -1.46 22.83 19.98
C GLY A 104 -1.43 22.34 21.43
N ASN A 105 -0.81 23.14 22.30
CA ASN A 105 -1.08 23.40 23.73
C ASN A 105 -1.57 22.26 24.65
N ASN A 106 -1.06 21.03 24.55
CA ASN A 106 -1.18 20.08 25.65
C ASN A 106 0.02 20.20 26.60
N GLU A 107 -0.30 20.46 27.86
CA GLU A 107 0.59 20.77 28.96
C GLU A 107 1.74 19.76 29.09
N GLY A 108 2.98 20.20 28.82
CA GLY A 108 4.18 19.60 29.40
C GLY A 108 5.25 19.02 28.46
N LEU A 109 5.04 18.94 27.14
CA LEU A 109 6.07 18.44 26.21
C LEU A 109 6.31 19.41 25.06
N ASP A 110 7.44 20.12 25.12
CA ASP A 110 7.93 20.95 24.01
C ASP A 110 8.67 20.08 22.99
N TYR A 111 7.94 19.62 21.99
CA TYR A 111 8.47 18.83 20.87
C TYR A 111 9.44 19.62 19.97
N SER A 112 9.49 20.95 20.09
CA SER A 112 10.47 21.76 19.34
C SER A 112 11.89 21.67 19.92
N VAL A 113 12.04 21.11 21.12
CA VAL A 113 13.29 21.03 21.89
C VAL A 113 13.78 19.58 22.10
N ASN A 114 12.96 18.56 21.79
CA ASN A 114 13.33 17.17 22.01
C ASN A 114 14.12 16.59 20.82
N ASP A 115 15.45 16.54 20.94
CA ASP A 115 16.35 16.00 19.91
C ASP A 115 16.01 14.55 19.53
N LEU A 116 15.53 13.73 20.48
CA LEU A 116 15.10 12.35 20.20
C LEU A 116 13.89 12.30 19.26
N VAL A 117 12.95 13.25 19.40
CA VAL A 117 11.75 13.31 18.54
C VAL A 117 12.12 13.78 17.14
N LYS A 118 13.03 14.75 17.03
CA LYS A 118 13.56 15.21 15.74
C LYS A 118 14.34 14.12 15.02
N ASP A 119 15.21 13.43 15.75
CA ASP A 119 15.98 12.30 15.22
C ASP A 119 15.04 11.18 14.77
N MET A 120 14.05 10.83 15.59
CA MET A 120 13.04 9.83 15.21
C MET A 120 12.29 10.28 13.95
N HIS A 121 11.79 11.51 13.89
CA HIS A 121 11.12 12.05 12.71
C HIS A 121 11.99 11.98 11.44
N HIS A 122 13.29 12.27 11.55
CA HIS A 122 14.23 12.17 10.43
C HIS A 122 14.43 10.71 9.97
N HIS A 123 14.63 9.77 10.90
CA HIS A 123 14.78 8.35 10.57
C HIS A 123 13.53 7.77 9.91
N TYR A 124 12.33 8.20 10.35
CA TYR A 124 11.06 7.79 9.73
C TYR A 124 10.95 8.27 8.29
N ILE A 125 11.24 9.55 8.03
CA ILE A 125 11.23 10.11 6.67
C ILE A 125 12.19 9.33 5.77
N ASN A 126 13.42 9.10 6.22
CA ASN A 126 14.42 8.37 5.42
C ASN A 126 13.96 6.93 5.13
N ALA A 127 13.38 6.24 6.11
CA ALA A 127 12.89 4.88 5.92
C ALA A 127 11.73 4.81 4.92
N PHE A 128 10.80 5.78 4.97
CA PHE A 128 9.70 5.89 4.00
C PHE A 128 10.22 6.24 2.60
N ASP A 129 11.16 7.16 2.49
CA ASP A 129 11.75 7.55 1.20
C ASP A 129 12.53 6.37 0.57
N ILE A 130 13.23 5.56 1.37
CA ILE A 130 13.88 4.33 0.91
C ILE A 130 12.83 3.34 0.39
N PHE A 131 11.75 3.09 1.13
CA PHE A 131 10.69 2.19 0.68
C PHE A 131 10.05 2.67 -0.62
N LEU A 132 9.75 3.96 -0.74
CA LEU A 132 9.20 4.54 -1.96
C LEU A 132 10.14 4.39 -3.15
N SER A 133 11.45 4.57 -2.96
CA SER A 133 12.45 4.31 -4.00
C SER A 133 12.44 2.84 -4.39
N LEU A 134 12.45 1.91 -3.42
CA LEU A 134 12.43 0.48 -3.70
C LEU A 134 11.15 0.06 -4.45
N LEU A 135 10.00 0.62 -4.09
CA LEU A 135 8.74 0.38 -4.77
C LEU A 135 8.81 0.87 -6.23
N ASP A 136 9.32 2.08 -6.43
CA ASP A 136 9.47 2.68 -7.75
C ASP A 136 10.44 1.89 -8.65
N ASP A 137 11.62 1.56 -8.09
CA ASP A 137 12.71 0.92 -8.81
C ASP A 137 12.36 -0.52 -9.21
N ASN A 138 11.70 -1.27 -8.32
CA ASN A 138 11.46 -2.70 -8.51
C ASN A 138 10.10 -3.03 -9.13
N LEU A 139 9.07 -2.22 -8.88
CA LEU A 139 7.72 -2.48 -9.39
C LEU A 139 7.30 -1.44 -10.42
N LEU A 140 7.55 -0.15 -10.15
CA LEU A 140 6.81 0.91 -10.86
C LEU A 140 7.46 1.48 -12.10
N ASN A 141 8.74 1.18 -12.34
CA ASN A 141 9.36 1.35 -13.65
C ASN A 141 8.65 0.58 -14.79
N LYS A 142 7.72 -0.33 -14.44
CA LYS A 142 6.89 -1.11 -15.37
C LYS A 142 5.41 -0.72 -15.35
N THR A 143 4.99 0.22 -14.49
CA THR A 143 3.57 0.53 -14.29
C THR A 143 3.04 1.47 -15.36
N SER A 144 1.89 1.12 -15.94
CA SER A 144 1.16 1.99 -16.86
C SER A 144 0.40 3.09 -16.11
N GLU A 145 -0.39 2.70 -15.10
CA GLU A 145 -1.26 3.60 -14.35
C GLU A 145 -1.39 3.20 -12.87
N ALA A 146 -1.71 4.18 -12.02
CA ALA A 146 -1.98 3.98 -10.60
C ALA A 146 -3.37 4.52 -10.24
N TYR A 147 -4.06 3.82 -9.34
CA TYR A 147 -5.43 4.14 -8.95
C TYR A 147 -5.61 4.08 -7.44
N VAL A 148 -6.45 4.96 -6.89
CA VAL A 148 -7.01 4.81 -5.54
C VAL A 148 -8.27 3.98 -5.63
N VAL A 149 -8.40 2.99 -4.75
CA VAL A 149 -9.62 2.17 -4.63
C VAL A 149 -10.53 2.77 -3.57
N LYS A 150 -11.80 3.02 -3.94
CA LYS A 150 -12.83 3.55 -3.04
C LYS A 150 -13.99 2.56 -2.93
N ALA A 151 -14.31 2.12 -1.72
CA ALA A 151 -15.52 1.33 -1.47
C ALA A 151 -16.73 2.25 -1.19
N ASN A 152 -17.75 2.15 -2.02
CA ASN A 152 -19.06 2.79 -1.86
C ASN A 152 -19.99 1.90 -1.02
N GLY A 153 -20.47 2.43 0.10
CA GLY A 153 -21.35 1.73 1.03
C GLY A 153 -21.14 2.21 2.46
N LYS A 154 -22.11 2.02 3.35
CA LYS A 154 -22.03 2.45 4.75
C LYS A 154 -20.71 1.94 5.35
N ARG A 155 -19.78 2.85 5.59
CA ARG A 155 -18.51 2.65 6.31
C ARG A 155 -18.78 1.93 7.64
N THR A 156 -18.84 0.61 7.63
CA THR A 156 -18.83 -0.20 8.85
C THR A 156 -17.39 -0.33 9.30
N PHE A 157 -16.86 0.77 9.85
CA PHE A 157 -15.79 0.82 10.85
C PHE A 157 -14.45 0.07 10.59
N HIS A 158 -14.20 -0.49 9.42
CA HIS A 158 -12.92 -1.16 9.10
C HIS A 158 -11.98 -0.30 8.23
N SER A 159 -12.44 0.87 7.77
CA SER A 159 -11.58 1.92 7.18
C SER A 159 -11.39 3.05 8.19
N ILE A 160 -10.89 2.76 9.38
CA ILE A 160 -10.42 3.82 10.27
C ILE A 160 -8.98 4.11 9.83
N VAL A 161 -8.85 4.96 8.81
CA VAL A 161 -7.57 5.47 8.27
C VAL A 161 -6.84 4.50 7.32
N GLY A 162 -6.47 5.00 6.14
CA GLY A 162 -5.67 4.24 5.19
C GLY A 162 -5.78 4.71 3.74
N VAL A 163 -4.94 4.15 2.88
CA VAL A 163 -5.04 4.26 1.41
C VAL A 163 -4.86 2.88 0.77
N ASP A 164 -5.79 2.57 -0.14
CA ASP A 164 -5.74 1.40 -0.99
C ASP A 164 -5.35 1.86 -2.40
N LEU A 165 -4.23 1.33 -2.92
CA LEU A 165 -3.71 1.68 -4.23
C LEU A 165 -3.61 0.45 -5.13
N VAL A 166 -3.91 0.63 -6.41
CA VAL A 166 -3.69 -0.38 -7.45
C VAL A 166 -2.71 0.17 -8.47
N PHE A 167 -1.70 -0.63 -8.78
CA PHE A 167 -0.70 -0.36 -9.80
C PHE A 167 -0.87 -1.40 -10.91
N GLU A 168 -1.14 -0.94 -12.13
CA GLU A 168 -1.22 -1.82 -13.30
C GLU A 168 0.18 -2.03 -13.88
N ILE A 169 0.70 -3.27 -13.80
CA ILE A 169 2.10 -3.59 -14.14
C ILE A 169 2.23 -4.22 -15.53
N SER A 170 1.23 -4.98 -15.95
CA SER A 170 1.17 -5.61 -17.27
C SER A 170 -0.28 -5.90 -17.68
N SER A 171 -0.50 -6.35 -18.91
CA SER A 171 -1.82 -6.71 -19.42
C SER A 171 -2.49 -7.88 -18.68
N THR A 172 -1.79 -8.55 -17.76
CA THR A 172 -2.31 -9.71 -17.02
C THR A 172 -2.09 -9.59 -15.52
N GLN A 173 -1.44 -8.53 -15.02
CA GLN A 173 -1.00 -8.46 -13.62
C GLN A 173 -1.11 -7.06 -13.04
N MET A 174 -1.56 -7.02 -11.80
CA MET A 174 -1.68 -5.83 -10.98
C MET A 174 -1.03 -6.04 -9.63
N ILE A 175 -0.68 -4.94 -8.98
CA ILE A 175 -0.25 -4.91 -7.60
C ILE A 175 -1.23 -4.07 -6.81
N TYR A 176 -1.72 -4.65 -5.72
CA TYR A 176 -2.62 -3.99 -4.79
C TYR A 176 -1.84 -3.68 -3.51
N LEU A 177 -1.71 -2.41 -3.16
CA LEU A 177 -1.14 -1.95 -1.91
C LEU A 177 -2.27 -1.55 -0.95
N GLN A 178 -2.31 -2.22 0.20
CA GLN A 178 -3.17 -1.87 1.31
C GLN A 178 -2.33 -1.22 2.41
N LEU A 179 -2.65 0.04 2.74
CA LEU A 179 -2.16 0.70 3.95
C LEU A 179 -3.38 0.98 4.83
N THR A 180 -3.62 0.16 5.85
CA THR A 180 -4.76 0.31 6.76
C THR A 180 -4.29 0.49 8.20
N GLY A 181 -4.86 1.47 8.89
CA GLY A 181 -4.78 1.59 10.33
C GLY A 181 -6.02 0.97 10.99
N SER A 182 -5.86 0.52 12.23
CA SER A 182 -6.97 0.42 13.19
C SER A 182 -6.66 1.38 14.34
N ASP A 183 -7.63 2.17 14.80
CA ASP A 183 -7.51 2.90 16.08
C ASP A 183 -7.67 1.92 17.26
#